data_AF-A0A2P5NHV2-F1
#
_entry.id   AF-A0A2P5NHV2-F1
#
_cell.length_a   1.000
_cell.length_b   1.000
_cell.length_c   1.000
_cell.angle_alpha   90.00
_cell.angle_beta   90.00
_cell.angle_gamma   90.00
#
_symmetry.space_group_name_H-M   'P 1'
#
loop_
_entity.id
_entity.type
_entity.pdbx_description
1 polymer ?
#
loop_
_entity_poly.entity_id
_entity_poly.type
_entity_poly.pdbx_seq_one_letter_code
_entity_poly.pdbx_strand_id
1 'polypeptide(L)' 'MAKDTTRVRRRERKNIVSGVAHVNSTFNNTMITITDAQGNTVSWSSAGSMG' A
#
# COMPACT_ATOMS: atom_id res chain seq x y z
N MET A 1 -9.26 19.95 21.77
CA MET A 1 -7.97 19.49 21.19
C MET A 1 -8.27 18.82 19.86
N ALA A 2 -8.11 19.53 18.76
CA ALA A 2 -8.32 18.98 17.42
C ALA A 2 -7.20 17.98 17.12
N LYS A 3 -7.57 16.74 16.79
CA LYS A 3 -6.64 15.65 16.47
C LYS A 3 -5.96 15.99 15.15
N ASP A 4 -4.71 16.43 15.21
CA ASP A 4 -3.87 16.65 14.03
C ASP A 4 -3.94 15.43 13.12
N THR A 5 -4.62 15.60 12.00
CA THR A 5 -4.71 14.58 10.97
C THR A 5 -3.32 14.52 10.37
N THR A 6 -2.51 13.57 10.82
CA THR A 6 -1.17 13.33 10.30
C THR A 6 -1.29 13.13 8.80
N ARG A 7 -1.04 14.21 8.04
CA ARG A 7 -0.97 14.17 6.58
C ARG A 7 0.12 13.16 6.27
N VAL A 8 -0.28 11.96 5.85
CA VAL A 8 0.63 10.90 5.42
C VAL A 8 1.56 11.57 4.42
N ARG A 9 2.80 11.77 4.87
CA ARG A 9 3.84 12.47 4.13
C ARG A 9 3.89 11.77 2.78
N ARG A 10 3.42 12.44 1.72
CA ARG A 10 3.26 11.85 0.39
C ARG A 10 4.63 11.30 0.04
N ARG A 11 4.79 9.96 0.16
CA ARG A 11 6.04 9.27 -0.15
C ARG A 11 6.48 9.83 -1.48
N GLU A 12 7.70 10.36 -1.53
CA GLU A 12 8.25 10.95 -2.74
C GLU A 12 7.84 10.08 -3.92
N ARG A 13 7.22 10.69 -4.93
CA ARG A 13 6.86 10.00 -6.17
C ARG A 13 8.16 9.58 -6.84
N LYS A 14 8.81 8.53 -6.33
CA LYS A 14 9.74 7.73 -7.10
C LYS A 14 8.90 7.21 -8.25
N ASN A 15 9.23 7.68 -9.45
CA ASN A 15 8.51 7.33 -10.66
C ASN A 15 8.88 5.87 -10.99
N ILE A 16 8.26 4.94 -10.30
CA ILE A 16 8.45 3.50 -10.50
C ILE A 16 7.64 3.15 -11.75
N VAL A 17 8.32 2.99 -12.88
CA VAL A 17 7.71 2.76 -14.20
C VAL A 17 7.10 1.36 -14.31
N SER A 18 7.66 0.40 -13.57
CA SER A 18 7.19 -0.98 -13.49
C SER A 18 7.46 -1.54 -12.11
N GLY A 19 6.55 -2.36 -11.59
CA GLY A 19 6.60 -2.95 -10.26
C GLY A 19 5.86 -4.27 -10.22
N VAL A 20 5.87 -4.93 -9.06
CA VAL A 20 5.22 -6.22 -8.85
C VAL A 20 4.04 -6.06 -7.91
N ALA A 21 2.89 -6.63 -8.29
CA ALA A 21 1.72 -6.70 -7.43
C ALA A 21 1.68 -8.06 -6.74
N HIS A 22 1.77 -8.06 -5.42
CA HIS A 22 1.59 -9.23 -4.59
C HIS A 22 0.15 -9.25 -4.07
N VAL A 23 -0.59 -10.28 -4.45
CA VAL A 23 -1.96 -10.50 -3.99
C VAL A 23 -1.98 -11.71 -3.07
N ASN A 24 -2.20 -11.47 -1.78
CA ASN A 24 -2.41 -12.52 -0.81
C ASN A 24 -3.91 -12.63 -0.51
N SER A 25 -4.56 -13.63 -1.12
CA SER A 25 -5.98 -13.89 -0.91
C SER A 25 -6.16 -15.10 -0.01
N THR A 26 -6.65 -14.86 1.20
CA THR A 26 -7.06 -15.89 2.16
C THR A 26 -8.58 -15.90 2.25
N PHE A 27 -9.16 -16.93 2.89
CA PHE A 27 -10.61 -17.03 3.06
C PHE A 27 -11.23 -15.82 3.79
N ASN A 28 -10.46 -15.14 4.63
CA ASN A 28 -10.98 -14.06 5.50
C ASN A 28 -10.53 -12.66 5.09
N ASN A 29 -9.54 -12.55 4.20
CA ASN A 29 -9.05 -11.26 3.73
C ASN A 29 -8.25 -11.40 2.43
N THR A 30 -8.33 -10.37 1.60
CA THR A 30 -7.46 -10.16 0.45
C THR A 30 -6.58 -8.95 0.73
N MET A 31 -5.28 -9.15 0.82
CA MET A 31 -4.28 -8.10 0.97
C MET A 31 -3.52 -7.93 -0.34
N ILE A 32 -3.44 -6.69 -0.81
CA ILE A 32 -2.74 -6.31 -2.03
C ILE A 32 -1.58 -5.40 -1.65
N THR A 33 -0.37 -5.81 -2.02
CA THR A 33 0.86 -5.06 -1.78
C THR A 33 1.55 -4.79 -3.10
N ILE A 34 1.76 -3.52 -3.41
CA ILE A 34 2.50 -3.09 -4.59
C ILE A 34 3.94 -2.81 -4.20
N THR A 35 4.86 -3.48 -4.87
CA THR A 35 6.31 -3.37 -4.66
C THR A 35 7.00 -2.87 -5.93
N ASP A 36 8.18 -2.30 -5.76
CA ASP A 36 9.12 -2.04 -6.85
C ASP A 36 9.75 -3.37 -7.31
N ALA A 37 10.43 -3.38 -8.47
CA ALA A 37 11.17 -4.54 -8.99
C ALA A 37 12.23 -5.09 -8.01
N GLN A 38 12.70 -4.24 -7.07
CA GLN A 38 13.62 -4.63 -5.99
C GLN A 38 12.93 -5.20 -4.74
N GLY A 39 11.60 -5.33 -4.74
CA GLY A 39 10.82 -5.80 -3.59
C GLY A 39 10.48 -4.72 -2.56
N ASN A 40 10.82 -3.46 -2.81
CA ASN A 40 10.51 -2.35 -1.91
C ASN A 40 9.00 -2.05 -1.94
N THR A 41 8.32 -2.17 -0.80
CA THR A 41 6.87 -1.90 -0.70
C THR A 41 6.58 -0.42 -0.89
N VAL A 42 5.83 -0.09 -1.94
CA VAL A 42 5.39 1.26 -2.28
C VAL A 42 4.12 1.60 -1.50
N SER A 43 3.14 0.71 -1.57
CA SER A 43 1.81 0.87 -0.98
C SER A 43 1.15 -0.49 -0.78
N TRP A 44 0.28 -0.58 0.22
CA TRP A 44 -0.54 -1.76 0.46
C TRP A 44 -1.96 -1.35 0.81
N SER A 45 -2.90 -2.24 0.55
CA SER A 45 -4.29 -2.13 0.97
C SER A 45 -4.83 -3.52 1.25
N SER A 46 -5.89 -3.62 2.05
CA SER A 46 -6.59 -4.88 2.28
C SER A 46 -8.10 -4.68 2.18
N ALA A 47 -8.81 -5.75 1.85
CA ALA A 47 -10.27 -5.71 1.77
C ALA A 47 -10.89 -5.21 3.08
N GLY A 48 -10.33 -5.59 4.23
CA GLY A 48 -10.79 -5.11 5.54
C GLY A 48 -10.48 -3.64 5.86
N SER A 49 -9.59 -2.97 5.12
CA SER A 49 -9.28 -1.54 5.32
C SER A 49 -10.14 -0.61 4.47
N MET A 50 -10.88 -1.16 3.50
CA MET A 50 -11.76 -0.43 2.59
C MET A 50 -13.24 -0.56 2.97
N GLY A 51 -13.56 -1.37 3.99
CA GLY A 51 -14.90 -1.59 4.54
C GLY A 51 -15.13 -0.87 5.85
#